data_AF-I0ALL5-F1
#
_entry.id   AF-I0ALL5-F1
#
_cell.length_a   1.000
_cell.length_b   1.000
_cell.length_c   1.000
_cell.angle_alpha   90.00
_cell.angle_beta   90.00
_cell.angle_gamma   90.00
#
_symmetry.space_group_name_H-M   'P 1'
#
loop_
_entity.id
_entity.type
_entity.pdbx_description
1 polymer ?
#
loop_
_entity_poly.entity_id
_entity_poly.type
_entity_poly.pdbx_seq_one_letter_code
_entity_poly.pdbx_strand_id
1 'polypeptide(L)'
;MRTIIFTLLTSICFSQSDSDFNKFFFDETMRIDYFHIGDAKSEMFTIDKIYRYGIWAGSLTNLIDNLNNGKYYYKIYDAASGKLVYSKGYDTFFGEYASSENGLAGIKKSYHESAIIPFPKSKIIFTIEKRDESNLMNEIFRTEIDPASIYIIKDKVTDSDVEIFKPVFNGDPHKKVDVVILAEGYTIEERGKFVEDLERFVGYFFEQEPYKSNKSNFNFYGVFKPSEESGTDLPGADIFVNTVLNTTFWSLGSERYLMTEDNKTMRDLAAFVPYDAIYIQVNHPRYGGGGIYNQFCTYTTDNQFAKYLFIHEFGHSFTGLADEYYTSDVAYTDFYKPTVEPIEPNITALLDKRNIKWKHLLSEGIEIPTPWEKTEFDRMSYEWLKERNRLNNFIAELKKNRAPEDQIKAAEEEYAIKDKLQSEKVDNYLKSSKYWGKVGAFEGAGYQATGLYRPMLDCIMFSKGDKPFCKVCEEAIKKVIANYTN
;
A
#
# COMPACT_ATOMS: atom_id res chain seq x y z
N MET A 1 -28.29 72.38 -27.35
CA MET A 1 -27.24 71.36 -27.14
C MET A 1 -27.79 70.28 -26.21
N ARG A 2 -28.10 69.09 -26.74
CA ARG A 2 -28.48 67.91 -25.93
C ARG A 2 -27.26 67.00 -25.89
N THR A 3 -26.65 66.88 -24.72
CA THR A 3 -25.48 66.01 -24.50
C THR A 3 -26.00 64.61 -24.14
N ILE A 4 -25.79 63.65 -25.03
CA ILE A 4 -26.06 62.22 -24.77
C ILE A 4 -24.79 61.66 -24.14
N ILE A 5 -24.91 61.18 -22.90
CA ILE A 5 -23.84 60.47 -22.18
C ILE A 5 -23.99 58.99 -22.53
N PHE A 6 -23.01 58.45 -23.28
CA PHE A 6 -22.86 57.01 -23.51
C PHE A 6 -22.07 56.41 -22.35
N THR A 7 -22.73 55.64 -21.50
CA THR A 7 -22.05 54.81 -20.48
C THR A 7 -21.66 53.50 -21.14
N LEU A 8 -20.36 53.31 -21.38
CA LEU A 8 -19.80 52.06 -21.89
C LEU A 8 -19.71 51.05 -20.74
N LEU A 9 -20.63 50.08 -20.68
CA LEU A 9 -20.48 48.91 -19.82
C LEU A 9 -19.46 47.96 -20.46
N THR A 10 -18.25 47.89 -19.91
CA THR A 10 -17.31 46.81 -20.21
C THR A 10 -17.69 45.58 -19.40
N SER A 11 -18.37 44.62 -20.04
CA SER A 11 -18.54 43.27 -19.50
C SER A 11 -17.19 42.56 -19.52
N ILE A 12 -16.55 42.43 -18.34
CA ILE A 12 -15.40 41.55 -18.16
C ILE A 12 -15.96 40.13 -18.06
N CYS A 13 -16.02 39.42 -19.18
CA CYS A 13 -16.20 37.98 -19.17
C CYS A 13 -14.92 37.36 -18.59
N PHE A 14 -14.99 36.91 -17.34
CA PHE A 14 -14.03 35.93 -16.82
C PHE A 14 -14.30 34.61 -17.57
N SER A 15 -13.51 34.37 -18.62
CA SER A 15 -13.34 33.01 -19.13
C SER A 15 -12.67 32.23 -18.02
N GLN A 16 -13.42 31.44 -17.26
CA GLN A 16 -12.83 30.35 -16.48
C GLN A 16 -12.08 29.49 -17.48
N SER A 17 -10.75 29.45 -17.38
CA SER A 17 -9.97 28.42 -18.07
C SER A 17 -10.52 27.08 -17.57
N ASP A 18 -11.09 26.27 -18.46
CA ASP A 18 -11.41 24.89 -18.13
C ASP A 18 -10.14 24.24 -17.54
N SER A 19 -10.27 23.64 -16.36
CA SER A 19 -9.16 22.91 -15.75
C SER A 19 -8.62 21.87 -16.73
N ASP A 20 -7.33 21.54 -16.65
CA ASP A 20 -6.74 20.49 -17.49
C ASP A 20 -7.56 19.18 -17.35
N PHE A 21 -8.17 18.92 -16.18
CA PHE A 21 -9.13 17.81 -16.02
C PHE A 21 -10.34 17.91 -16.94
N ASN A 22 -11.10 19.01 -16.87
CA ASN A 22 -12.31 19.20 -17.68
C ASN A 22 -12.02 19.18 -19.18
N LYS A 23 -10.79 19.50 -19.58
CA LYS A 23 -10.37 19.38 -20.97
C LYS A 23 -10.28 17.93 -21.45
N PHE A 24 -9.75 17.02 -20.64
CA PHE A 24 -9.40 15.66 -21.07
C PHE A 24 -10.32 14.56 -20.52
N PHE A 25 -11.02 14.79 -19.40
CA PHE A 25 -11.71 13.75 -18.67
C PHE A 25 -13.15 14.11 -18.27
N PHE A 26 -14.01 13.10 -18.18
CA PHE A 26 -15.26 13.15 -17.45
C PHE A 26 -15.00 12.79 -15.98
N ASP A 27 -15.85 13.29 -15.08
CA ASP A 27 -15.82 12.97 -13.65
C ASP A 27 -16.42 11.59 -13.37
N GLU A 28 -15.81 10.59 -13.98
CA GLU A 28 -16.15 9.18 -13.87
C GLU A 28 -14.87 8.35 -13.87
N THR A 29 -14.92 7.12 -13.38
CA THR A 29 -13.74 6.26 -13.33
C THR A 29 -13.68 5.34 -14.56
N MET A 30 -12.50 5.24 -15.18
CA MET A 30 -12.13 4.12 -16.05
C MET A 30 -11.19 3.18 -15.30
N ARG A 31 -11.57 1.90 -15.21
CA ARG A 31 -10.70 0.82 -14.73
C ARG A 31 -10.24 -0.01 -15.91
N ILE A 32 -8.93 -0.20 -16.05
CA ILE A 32 -8.30 -0.99 -17.09
C ILE A 32 -7.68 -2.20 -16.41
N ASP A 33 -8.29 -3.36 -16.59
CA ASP A 33 -7.77 -4.64 -16.11
C ASP A 33 -6.82 -5.23 -17.14
N TYR A 34 -5.70 -5.75 -16.66
CA TYR A 34 -4.66 -6.35 -17.48
C TYR A 34 -3.99 -7.53 -16.76
N PHE A 35 -3.31 -8.37 -17.52
CA PHE A 35 -2.43 -9.40 -16.99
C PHE A 35 -0.98 -8.94 -17.05
N HIS A 36 -0.25 -9.12 -15.95
CA HIS A 36 1.20 -8.96 -15.86
C HIS A 36 1.83 -10.36 -15.80
N ILE A 37 2.51 -10.75 -16.87
CA ILE A 37 2.98 -12.13 -17.09
C ILE A 37 4.49 -12.13 -17.21
N GLY A 38 5.17 -13.01 -16.46
CA GLY A 38 6.62 -13.06 -16.53
C GLY A 38 7.31 -13.80 -15.41
N ASP A 39 8.60 -13.49 -15.28
CA ASP A 39 9.56 -14.00 -14.31
C ASP A 39 10.58 -12.89 -13.96
N ALA A 40 11.71 -13.22 -13.33
CA ALA A 40 12.74 -12.24 -12.99
C ALA A 40 13.37 -11.50 -14.19
N LYS A 41 13.28 -12.07 -15.40
CA LYS A 41 14.03 -11.60 -16.59
C LYS A 41 13.12 -11.12 -17.73
N SER A 42 11.83 -11.46 -17.69
CA SER A 42 10.89 -11.15 -18.76
C SER A 42 9.55 -10.70 -18.20
N GLU A 43 8.94 -9.72 -18.87
CA GLU A 43 7.63 -9.18 -18.54
C GLU A 43 6.83 -8.98 -19.83
N MET A 44 5.54 -9.28 -19.75
CA MET A 44 4.55 -9.12 -20.81
C MET A 44 3.25 -8.62 -20.20
N PHE A 45 2.57 -7.74 -20.92
CA PHE A 45 1.28 -7.20 -20.51
C PHE A 45 0.23 -7.45 -21.59
N THR A 46 -0.99 -7.80 -21.16
CA THR A 46 -2.16 -7.90 -22.05
C THR A 46 -3.38 -7.28 -21.39
N ILE A 47 -4.19 -6.55 -22.16
CA ILE A 47 -5.47 -6.03 -21.65
C ILE A 47 -6.47 -7.19 -21.51
N ASP A 48 -7.16 -7.24 -20.38
CA ASP A 48 -8.29 -8.12 -20.13
C ASP A 48 -9.61 -7.40 -20.43
N LYS A 49 -10.03 -6.50 -19.53
CA LYS A 49 -11.31 -5.79 -19.60
C LYS A 49 -11.17 -4.33 -19.21
N ILE A 50 -12.09 -3.50 -19.72
CA ILE A 50 -12.14 -2.08 -19.39
C ILE A 50 -13.55 -1.75 -18.91
N TYR A 51 -13.64 -0.99 -17.83
CA TYR A 51 -14.88 -0.63 -17.16
C TYR A 51 -15.03 0.89 -17.06
N ARG A 52 -16.27 1.35 -17.04
CA ARG A 52 -16.67 2.71 -16.66
C ARG A 52 -17.66 2.63 -15.51
N TYR A 53 -17.35 3.26 -14.39
CA TYR A 53 -18.24 3.28 -13.24
C TYR A 53 -17.97 4.50 -12.36
N GLY A 54 -18.95 4.83 -11.52
CA GLY A 54 -18.81 5.75 -10.41
C GLY A 54 -18.30 7.16 -10.78
N ILE A 55 -18.11 7.96 -9.75
CA ILE A 55 -17.38 9.23 -9.83
C ILE A 55 -15.87 8.94 -9.81
N TRP A 56 -15.05 9.85 -10.35
CA TRP A 56 -13.60 9.80 -10.15
C TRP A 56 -13.27 10.26 -8.72
N ALA A 57 -12.58 9.43 -7.93
CA ALA A 57 -12.27 9.76 -6.54
C ALA A 57 -11.07 10.71 -6.40
N GLY A 58 -10.06 10.54 -7.25
CA GLY A 58 -8.79 11.24 -7.08
C GLY A 58 -8.83 12.74 -7.39
N SER A 59 -7.66 13.37 -7.28
CA SER A 59 -7.51 14.80 -7.52
C SER A 59 -7.93 15.23 -8.93
N LEU A 60 -8.60 16.38 -9.03
CA LEU A 60 -8.92 17.06 -10.30
C LEU A 60 -7.82 18.05 -10.74
N THR A 61 -6.80 18.26 -9.91
CA THR A 61 -5.74 19.27 -10.11
C THR A 61 -4.39 18.60 -10.32
N ASN A 62 -4.05 17.60 -9.50
CA ASN A 62 -2.78 16.88 -9.54
C ASN A 62 -2.89 15.62 -10.40
N LEU A 63 -3.06 15.80 -11.72
CA LEU A 63 -3.21 14.69 -12.67
C LEU A 63 -1.88 13.99 -12.99
N ILE A 64 -0.77 14.70 -12.85
CA ILE A 64 0.57 14.18 -13.08
C ILE A 64 1.20 13.89 -11.72
N ASP A 65 1.54 12.63 -11.48
CA ASP A 65 2.23 12.20 -10.26
C ASP A 65 3.66 12.72 -10.25
N ASN A 66 3.97 13.57 -9.27
CA ASN A 66 5.28 14.17 -9.05
C ASN A 66 5.99 13.61 -7.80
N LEU A 67 5.44 12.56 -7.18
CA LEU A 67 6.06 11.90 -6.03
C LEU A 67 7.29 11.09 -6.45
N ASN A 68 7.36 10.69 -7.73
CA ASN A 68 8.43 9.89 -8.31
C ASN A 68 8.66 8.59 -7.52
N ASN A 69 7.61 7.99 -6.95
CA ASN A 69 7.67 6.73 -6.21
C ASN A 69 7.16 5.53 -7.02
N GLY A 70 7.51 4.31 -6.62
CA GLY A 70 7.14 3.05 -7.29
C GLY A 70 8.08 2.63 -8.42
N LYS A 71 8.15 1.32 -8.64
CA LYS A 71 8.91 0.65 -9.71
C LYS A 71 8.25 0.80 -11.08
N TYR A 72 6.93 0.93 -11.11
CA TYR A 72 6.13 1.04 -12.33
C TYR A 72 5.34 2.34 -12.36
N TYR A 73 5.05 2.83 -13.56
CA TYR A 73 4.12 3.92 -13.82
C TYR A 73 3.16 3.52 -14.92
N TYR A 74 1.87 3.79 -14.74
CA TYR A 74 0.99 3.91 -15.89
C TYR A 74 0.81 5.38 -16.25
N LYS A 75 0.91 5.67 -17.55
CA LYS A 75 0.79 7.02 -18.09
C LYS A 75 -0.25 7.05 -19.20
N ILE A 76 -0.98 8.15 -19.23
CA ILE A 76 -2.05 8.41 -20.19
C ILE A 76 -1.66 9.60 -21.02
N TYR A 77 -1.55 9.37 -22.33
CA TYR A 77 -1.32 10.43 -23.29
C TYR A 77 -2.59 10.66 -24.10
N ASP A 78 -2.94 11.93 -24.36
CA ASP A 78 -3.97 12.26 -25.33
C ASP A 78 -3.49 11.82 -26.73
N ALA A 79 -4.25 10.96 -27.41
CA ALA A 79 -3.78 10.35 -28.65
C ALA A 79 -3.63 11.36 -29.80
N ALA A 80 -4.41 12.45 -29.77
CA ALA A 80 -4.37 13.47 -30.81
C ALA A 80 -3.14 14.38 -30.71
N SER A 81 -2.77 14.80 -29.50
CA SER A 81 -1.67 15.74 -29.27
C SER A 81 -0.36 15.10 -28.81
N GLY A 82 -0.41 13.87 -28.28
CA GLY A 82 0.71 13.24 -27.60
C GLY A 82 1.04 13.84 -26.22
N LYS A 83 0.21 14.75 -25.68
CA LYS A 83 0.41 15.35 -24.36
C LYS A 83 0.18 14.30 -23.27
N LEU A 84 1.08 14.21 -22.29
CA LEU A 84 0.84 13.48 -21.04
C LEU A 84 -0.27 14.19 -20.25
N VAL A 85 -1.36 13.49 -19.96
CA VAL A 85 -2.55 14.06 -19.31
C VAL A 85 -2.86 13.43 -17.96
N TYR A 86 -2.34 12.23 -17.68
CA TYR A 86 -2.44 11.60 -16.36
C TYR A 86 -1.28 10.62 -16.15
N SER A 87 -0.83 10.45 -14.90
CA SER A 87 0.13 9.40 -14.53
C SER A 87 0.01 9.02 -13.07
N LYS A 88 0.36 7.77 -12.74
CA LYS A 88 0.43 7.28 -11.35
C LYS A 88 1.55 6.26 -11.20
N GLY A 89 2.41 6.46 -10.20
CA GLY A 89 3.44 5.50 -9.80
C GLY A 89 2.85 4.39 -8.94
N TYR A 90 3.36 3.18 -9.04
CA TYR A 90 2.88 2.02 -8.28
C TYR A 90 3.92 0.90 -8.23
N ASP A 91 3.71 -0.04 -7.32
CA ASP A 91 4.41 -1.32 -7.28
C ASP A 91 3.43 -2.47 -7.54
N THR A 92 3.95 -3.68 -7.73
CA THR A 92 3.11 -4.82 -8.08
C THR A 92 3.45 -6.09 -7.33
N PHE A 93 2.42 -6.91 -7.09
CA PHE A 93 2.61 -8.25 -6.56
C PHE A 93 3.44 -9.13 -7.51
N PHE A 94 3.35 -8.89 -8.83
CA PHE A 94 4.29 -9.46 -9.80
C PHE A 94 5.73 -9.00 -9.51
N GLY A 95 5.95 -7.71 -9.24
CA GLY A 95 7.26 -7.13 -9.02
C GLY A 95 7.99 -7.76 -7.83
N GLU A 96 7.22 -8.14 -6.81
CA GLU A 96 7.64 -8.96 -5.68
C GLU A 96 7.91 -10.42 -6.08
N TYR A 97 6.97 -11.07 -6.78
CA TYR A 97 7.14 -12.43 -7.31
C TYR A 97 8.40 -12.58 -8.16
N ALA A 98 8.70 -11.60 -9.01
CA ALA A 98 9.89 -11.59 -9.87
C ALA A 98 11.21 -11.62 -9.06
N SER A 99 11.18 -11.23 -7.78
CA SER A 99 12.33 -11.33 -6.85
C SER A 99 12.30 -12.56 -5.93
N SER A 100 11.25 -13.39 -6.02
CA SER A 100 11.15 -14.66 -5.30
C SER A 100 12.05 -15.74 -5.92
N GLU A 101 12.29 -16.83 -5.18
CA GLU A 101 13.05 -18.00 -5.68
C GLU A 101 12.49 -18.53 -7.02
N ASN A 102 11.18 -18.67 -7.12
CA ASN A 102 10.51 -19.15 -8.33
C ASN A 102 10.68 -18.20 -9.51
N GLY A 103 10.52 -16.89 -9.27
CA GLY A 103 10.72 -15.86 -10.30
C GLY A 103 12.17 -15.86 -10.81
N LEU A 104 13.15 -15.96 -9.90
CA LEU A 104 14.58 -16.03 -10.23
C LEU A 104 14.95 -17.32 -10.96
N ALA A 105 14.27 -18.43 -10.67
CA ALA A 105 14.40 -19.69 -11.38
C ALA A 105 13.79 -19.66 -12.81
N GLY A 106 13.15 -18.56 -13.21
CA GLY A 106 12.55 -18.41 -14.53
C GLY A 106 11.20 -19.10 -14.68
N ILE A 107 10.54 -19.43 -13.56
CA ILE A 107 9.15 -19.91 -13.59
C ILE A 107 8.28 -18.71 -13.93
N LYS A 108 7.47 -18.84 -14.98
CA LYS A 108 6.56 -17.78 -15.39
C LYS A 108 5.23 -17.88 -14.66
N LYS A 109 4.73 -16.75 -14.19
CA LYS A 109 3.40 -16.61 -13.58
C LYS A 109 2.67 -15.42 -14.19
N SER A 110 1.35 -15.45 -14.09
CA SER A 110 0.45 -14.37 -14.50
C SER A 110 -0.23 -13.79 -13.27
N TYR A 111 -0.28 -12.47 -13.16
CA TYR A 111 -1.00 -11.73 -12.15
C TYR A 111 -2.05 -10.85 -12.83
N HIS A 112 -3.27 -10.81 -12.29
CA HIS A 112 -4.31 -9.89 -12.75
C HIS A 112 -4.19 -8.57 -11.96
N GLU A 113 -4.18 -7.45 -12.66
CA GLU A 113 -3.96 -6.13 -12.09
C GLU A 113 -4.89 -5.10 -12.73
N SER A 114 -4.98 -3.91 -12.11
CA SER A 114 -5.84 -2.83 -12.59
C SER A 114 -5.16 -1.47 -12.51
N ALA A 115 -5.27 -0.70 -13.60
CA ALA A 115 -5.04 0.75 -13.57
C ALA A 115 -6.38 1.48 -13.41
N ILE A 116 -6.41 2.50 -12.54
CA ILE A 116 -7.60 3.31 -12.25
C ILE A 116 -7.31 4.74 -12.68
N ILE A 117 -8.08 5.27 -13.64
CA ILE A 117 -7.87 6.60 -14.23
C ILE A 117 -9.19 7.36 -14.32
N PRO A 118 -9.16 8.70 -14.39
CA PRO A 118 -10.34 9.45 -14.78
C PRO A 118 -10.76 9.11 -16.22
N PHE A 119 -12.07 9.04 -16.48
CA PHE A 119 -12.60 8.53 -17.74
C PHE A 119 -12.32 9.52 -18.88
N PRO A 120 -11.57 9.15 -19.94
CA PRO A 120 -11.16 10.09 -20.98
C PRO A 120 -12.29 10.47 -21.93
N LYS A 121 -12.26 11.72 -22.43
CA LYS A 121 -13.21 12.26 -23.42
C LYS A 121 -12.89 11.87 -24.85
N SER A 122 -11.65 11.45 -25.12
CA SER A 122 -11.14 11.13 -26.45
C SER A 122 -10.15 9.98 -26.38
N LYS A 123 -9.74 9.44 -27.52
CA LYS A 123 -8.76 8.35 -27.59
C LYS A 123 -7.50 8.68 -26.78
N ILE A 124 -7.01 7.70 -26.05
CA ILE A 124 -5.79 7.80 -25.26
C ILE A 124 -4.77 6.76 -25.69
N ILE A 125 -3.51 7.04 -25.42
CA ILE A 125 -2.46 6.04 -25.36
C ILE A 125 -2.21 5.71 -23.90
N PHE A 126 -2.51 4.46 -23.53
CA PHE A 126 -2.17 3.88 -22.23
C PHE A 126 -0.81 3.21 -22.32
N THR A 127 0.10 3.58 -21.44
CA THR A 127 1.43 2.98 -21.37
C THR A 127 1.73 2.49 -19.96
N ILE A 128 2.53 1.44 -19.86
CA ILE A 128 3.19 1.05 -18.62
C ILE A 128 4.69 1.25 -18.81
N GLU A 129 5.30 1.97 -17.88
CA GLU A 129 6.73 2.21 -17.79
C GLU A 129 7.29 1.53 -16.55
N LYS A 130 8.55 1.09 -16.62
CA LYS A 130 9.27 0.44 -15.50
C LYS A 130 10.64 1.09 -15.31
N ARG A 131 11.07 1.19 -14.06
CA ARG A 131 12.45 1.58 -13.73
C ARG A 131 13.47 0.52 -14.09
N ASP A 132 14.55 0.95 -14.72
CA ASP A 132 15.77 0.16 -14.84
C ASP A 132 16.66 0.29 -13.58
N GLU A 133 17.83 -0.35 -13.61
CA GLU A 133 18.80 -0.31 -12.49
C GLU A 133 19.44 1.08 -12.28
N SER A 134 19.27 2.00 -13.23
CA SER A 134 19.66 3.41 -13.11
C SER A 134 18.49 4.29 -12.66
N ASN A 135 17.37 3.68 -12.25
CA ASN A 135 16.12 4.33 -11.87
C ASN A 135 15.45 5.16 -12.98
N LEU A 136 15.84 4.96 -14.24
CA LEU A 136 15.23 5.62 -15.39
C LEU A 136 13.98 4.85 -15.83
N MET A 137 12.92 5.59 -16.17
CA MET A 137 11.68 4.99 -16.67
C MET A 137 11.81 4.60 -18.14
N ASN A 138 11.39 3.37 -18.44
CA ASN A 138 11.37 2.83 -19.78
C ASN A 138 9.96 2.31 -20.10
N GLU A 139 9.40 2.70 -21.25
CA GLU A 139 8.12 2.16 -21.74
C GLU A 139 8.29 0.66 -22.06
N ILE A 140 7.48 -0.18 -21.41
CA ILE A 140 7.47 -1.64 -21.61
C ILE A 140 6.13 -2.16 -22.12
N PHE A 141 5.09 -1.32 -22.13
CA PHE A 141 3.79 -1.61 -22.72
C PHE A 141 3.15 -0.34 -23.27
N ARG A 142 2.42 -0.47 -24.38
CA ARG A 142 1.69 0.60 -25.03
C ARG A 142 0.47 0.04 -25.75
N THR A 143 -0.68 0.70 -25.58
CA THR A 143 -1.88 0.44 -26.37
C THR A 143 -2.73 1.70 -26.55
N GLU A 144 -3.48 1.79 -27.64
CA GLU A 144 -4.52 2.81 -27.82
C GLU A 144 -5.83 2.31 -27.20
N ILE A 145 -6.52 3.18 -26.44
CA ILE A 145 -7.85 2.90 -25.89
C ILE A 145 -8.81 3.96 -26.41
N ASP A 146 -9.90 3.51 -27.05
CA ASP A 146 -10.99 4.36 -27.48
C ASP A 146 -12.12 4.36 -26.44
N PRO A 147 -12.38 5.48 -25.73
CA PRO A 147 -13.46 5.56 -24.74
C PRO A 147 -14.86 5.39 -25.34
N ALA A 148 -15.02 5.48 -26.66
CA ALA A 148 -16.27 5.22 -27.36
C ALA A 148 -16.46 3.73 -27.71
N SER A 149 -15.48 2.87 -27.41
CA SER A 149 -15.56 1.43 -27.68
C SER A 149 -16.80 0.80 -27.04
N ILE A 150 -17.50 -0.02 -27.82
CA ILE A 150 -18.67 -0.79 -27.36
C ILE A 150 -18.30 -1.92 -26.39
N TYR A 151 -17.00 -2.23 -26.26
CA TYR A 151 -16.49 -3.26 -25.35
C TYR A 151 -16.15 -2.74 -23.96
N ILE A 152 -16.28 -1.44 -23.71
CA ILE A 152 -16.17 -0.88 -22.36
C ILE A 152 -17.45 -1.24 -21.59
N ILE A 153 -17.27 -1.97 -20.50
CA ILE A 153 -18.33 -2.45 -19.63
C ILE A 153 -18.86 -1.27 -18.80
N LYS A 154 -20.18 -1.08 -18.83
CA LYS A 154 -20.90 0.03 -18.17
C LYS A 154 -22.01 -0.49 -17.27
N ASP A 155 -21.91 -1.76 -16.88
CA ASP A 155 -22.88 -2.38 -15.99
C ASP A 155 -22.92 -1.59 -14.68
N LYS A 156 -24.11 -1.47 -14.12
CA LYS A 156 -24.26 -0.80 -12.83
C LYS A 156 -23.56 -1.67 -11.78
N VAL A 157 -22.79 -1.02 -10.91
CA VAL A 157 -22.23 -1.67 -9.73
C VAL A 157 -23.36 -1.90 -8.75
N THR A 158 -23.94 -3.09 -8.77
CA THR A 158 -25.06 -3.48 -7.91
C THR A 158 -24.91 -4.94 -7.49
N ASP A 159 -25.03 -5.18 -6.20
CA ASP A 159 -25.10 -6.50 -5.58
C ASP A 159 -25.97 -6.33 -4.32
N SER A 160 -27.04 -7.12 -4.18
CA SER A 160 -27.96 -7.01 -3.05
C SER A 160 -27.34 -7.43 -1.72
N ASP A 161 -26.24 -8.17 -1.80
CA ASP A 161 -25.58 -8.76 -0.63
C ASP A 161 -24.44 -7.87 -0.13
N VAL A 162 -24.21 -6.72 -0.80
CA VAL A 162 -23.18 -5.74 -0.43
C VAL A 162 -23.79 -4.61 0.40
N GLU A 163 -23.20 -4.36 1.56
CA GLU A 163 -23.53 -3.25 2.44
C GLU A 163 -22.38 -2.24 2.54
N ILE A 164 -22.71 -0.94 2.55
CA ILE A 164 -21.74 0.16 2.62
C ILE A 164 -21.87 0.90 3.95
N PHE A 165 -20.74 1.11 4.61
CA PHE A 165 -20.59 1.87 5.84
C PHE A 165 -19.73 3.11 5.60
N LYS A 166 -19.93 4.17 6.40
CA LYS A 166 -19.17 5.42 6.31
C LYS A 166 -18.69 5.87 7.70
N PRO A 167 -17.75 5.14 8.34
CA PRO A 167 -17.28 5.46 9.69
C PRO A 167 -16.68 6.87 9.79
N VAL A 168 -16.10 7.39 8.69
CA VAL A 168 -15.66 8.79 8.59
C VAL A 168 -16.01 9.33 7.21
N PHE A 169 -16.75 10.43 7.15
CA PHE A 169 -17.08 11.12 5.90
C PHE A 169 -16.94 12.63 6.10
N ASN A 170 -15.85 13.20 5.59
CA ASN A 170 -15.47 14.61 5.77
C ASN A 170 -15.74 15.47 4.53
N GLY A 171 -16.27 14.91 3.44
CA GLY A 171 -16.82 15.67 2.33
C GLY A 171 -16.55 15.07 0.96
N ASP A 172 -16.50 15.96 -0.03
CA ASP A 172 -16.31 15.66 -1.45
C ASP A 172 -15.03 14.84 -1.72
N PRO A 173 -15.12 13.66 -2.37
CA PRO A 173 -13.97 12.82 -2.69
C PRO A 173 -12.83 13.54 -3.41
N HIS A 174 -13.13 14.50 -4.29
CA HIS A 174 -12.09 15.24 -5.03
C HIS A 174 -11.16 16.10 -4.15
N LYS A 175 -11.46 16.23 -2.85
CA LYS A 175 -10.69 17.01 -1.87
C LYS A 175 -10.35 16.20 -0.62
N LYS A 176 -10.44 14.88 -0.72
CA LYS A 176 -10.18 13.93 0.36
C LYS A 176 -9.28 12.82 -0.17
N VAL A 177 -8.72 12.08 0.76
CA VAL A 177 -8.18 10.75 0.51
C VAL A 177 -9.31 9.79 0.83
N ASP A 178 -9.85 9.12 -0.18
CA ASP A 178 -10.94 8.17 -0.01
C ASP A 178 -10.38 6.76 0.19
N VAL A 179 -10.56 6.22 1.40
CA VAL A 179 -10.05 4.89 1.77
C VAL A 179 -11.24 3.93 1.85
N VAL A 180 -11.17 2.83 1.11
CA VAL A 180 -12.14 1.73 1.24
C VAL A 180 -11.53 0.58 2.03
N ILE A 181 -12.28 0.07 3.00
CA ILE A 181 -11.96 -1.13 3.79
C ILE A 181 -12.93 -2.23 3.37
N LEU A 182 -12.42 -3.25 2.70
CA LEU A 182 -13.18 -4.41 2.24
C LEU A 182 -13.20 -5.48 3.33
N ALA A 183 -14.37 -6.03 3.62
CA ALA A 183 -14.51 -7.18 4.52
C ALA A 183 -13.97 -8.46 3.85
N GLU A 184 -13.18 -9.23 4.59
CA GLU A 184 -12.73 -10.56 4.17
C GLU A 184 -12.83 -11.54 5.34
N GLY A 185 -13.41 -12.72 5.06
CA GLY A 185 -13.51 -13.78 6.05
C GLY A 185 -14.55 -13.56 7.15
N TYR A 186 -15.49 -12.63 6.96
CA TYR A 186 -16.61 -12.40 7.87
C TYR A 186 -17.88 -13.01 7.29
N THR A 187 -18.53 -13.95 7.99
CA THR A 187 -19.84 -14.46 7.57
C THR A 187 -20.95 -13.45 7.84
N ILE A 188 -22.17 -13.74 7.39
CA ILE A 188 -23.34 -12.89 7.65
C ILE A 188 -23.64 -12.77 9.16
N GLU A 189 -23.40 -13.82 9.95
CA GLU A 189 -23.52 -13.80 11.41
C GLU A 189 -22.45 -12.93 12.07
N GLU A 190 -21.30 -12.75 11.42
CA GLU A 190 -20.17 -11.94 11.89
C GLU A 190 -20.22 -10.49 11.38
N ARG A 191 -21.30 -10.09 10.69
CA ARG A 191 -21.51 -8.70 10.25
C ARG A 191 -21.33 -7.70 11.39
N GLY A 192 -21.81 -8.02 12.59
CA GLY A 192 -21.62 -7.17 13.78
C GLY A 192 -20.14 -6.98 14.13
N LYS A 193 -19.36 -8.07 14.11
CA LYS A 193 -17.92 -8.05 14.35
C LYS A 193 -17.18 -7.22 13.30
N PHE A 194 -17.54 -7.34 12.02
CA PHE A 194 -16.96 -6.51 10.96
C PHE A 194 -17.10 -5.01 11.26
N VAL A 195 -18.30 -4.58 11.67
CA VAL A 195 -18.57 -3.17 11.99
C VAL A 195 -17.77 -2.71 13.21
N GLU A 196 -17.70 -3.51 14.27
CA GLU A 196 -16.91 -3.20 15.46
C GLU A 196 -15.40 -3.09 15.13
N ASP A 197 -14.89 -4.01 14.32
CA ASP A 197 -13.51 -3.97 13.83
C ASP A 197 -13.28 -2.71 12.97
N LEU A 198 -14.19 -2.42 12.04
CA LEU A 198 -14.11 -1.24 11.16
C LEU A 198 -14.00 0.06 11.98
N GLU A 199 -14.88 0.25 12.97
CA GLU A 199 -14.85 1.42 13.84
C GLU A 199 -13.56 1.49 14.68
N ARG A 200 -13.12 0.35 15.21
CA ARG A 200 -11.90 0.24 16.02
C ARG A 200 -10.64 0.62 15.22
N PHE A 201 -10.47 0.07 14.03
CA PHE A 201 -9.28 0.35 13.19
C PHE A 201 -9.28 1.76 12.62
N VAL A 202 -10.44 2.28 12.20
CA VAL A 202 -10.55 3.70 11.80
C VAL A 202 -10.27 4.63 12.99
N GLY A 203 -10.66 4.24 14.21
CA GLY A 203 -10.25 4.92 15.44
C GLY A 203 -8.73 4.98 15.59
N TYR A 204 -8.07 3.82 15.51
CA TYR A 204 -6.61 3.72 15.59
C TYR A 204 -5.88 4.52 14.51
N PHE A 205 -6.43 4.59 13.29
CA PHE A 205 -5.87 5.40 12.20
C PHE A 205 -5.62 6.84 12.63
N PHE A 206 -6.61 7.44 13.29
CA PHE A 206 -6.57 8.85 13.70
C PHE A 206 -5.95 9.07 15.08
N GLU A 207 -5.36 8.04 15.70
CA GLU A 207 -4.44 8.21 16.83
C GLU A 207 -3.01 8.48 16.34
N GLN A 208 -2.68 8.03 15.13
CA GLN A 208 -1.33 8.08 14.57
C GLN A 208 -1.07 9.39 13.83
N GLU A 209 0.03 10.08 14.14
CA GLU A 209 0.50 11.20 13.31
C GLU A 209 1.23 10.68 12.05
N PRO A 210 1.08 11.33 10.88
CA PRO A 210 0.38 12.60 10.67
C PRO A 210 -1.13 12.49 10.35
N TYR A 211 -1.69 11.28 10.35
CA TYR A 211 -3.10 11.05 10.02
C TYR A 211 -4.05 11.74 11.00
N LYS A 212 -3.74 11.70 12.29
CA LYS A 212 -4.45 12.39 13.37
C LYS A 212 -4.66 13.88 13.07
N SER A 213 -3.57 14.61 12.82
CA SER A 213 -3.65 16.05 12.50
C SER A 213 -4.32 16.34 11.14
N ASN A 214 -4.41 15.33 10.26
CA ASN A 214 -5.02 15.43 8.94
C ASN A 214 -6.39 14.76 8.85
N LYS A 215 -7.07 14.48 9.97
CA LYS A 215 -8.34 13.72 9.97
C LYS A 215 -9.38 14.25 8.98
N SER A 216 -9.52 15.57 8.86
CA SER A 216 -10.45 16.22 7.94
C SER A 216 -10.16 16.02 6.45
N ASN A 217 -9.00 15.44 6.13
CA ASN A 217 -8.55 15.16 4.76
C ASN A 217 -8.89 13.75 4.31
N PHE A 218 -9.59 12.93 5.12
CA PHE A 218 -9.91 11.55 4.80
C PHE A 218 -11.41 11.29 4.77
N ASN A 219 -11.83 10.41 3.85
CA ASN A 219 -13.07 9.66 3.93
C ASN A 219 -12.71 8.18 4.14
N PHE A 220 -13.47 7.48 4.96
CA PHE A 220 -13.38 6.03 5.12
C PHE A 220 -14.73 5.39 4.82
N TYR A 221 -14.70 4.38 3.97
CA TYR A 221 -15.84 3.54 3.63
C TYR A 221 -15.56 2.11 4.06
N GLY A 222 -16.53 1.45 4.67
CA GLY A 222 -16.53 0.00 4.82
C GLY A 222 -17.40 -0.63 3.74
N VAL A 223 -16.93 -1.70 3.09
CA VAL A 223 -17.73 -2.49 2.15
C VAL A 223 -17.78 -3.92 2.66
N PHE A 224 -18.96 -4.33 3.06
CA PHE A 224 -19.21 -5.67 3.59
C PHE A 224 -19.92 -6.51 2.54
N LYS A 225 -19.32 -7.63 2.18
CA LYS A 225 -19.97 -8.75 1.51
C LYS A 225 -19.70 -9.98 2.37
N PRO A 226 -20.72 -10.75 2.78
CA PRO A 226 -20.49 -11.91 3.63
C PRO A 226 -19.71 -12.98 2.88
N SER A 227 -18.70 -13.55 3.54
CA SER A 227 -18.06 -14.81 3.14
C SER A 227 -18.93 -16.00 3.52
N GLU A 228 -18.79 -17.09 2.76
CA GLU A 228 -19.44 -18.37 3.09
C GLU A 228 -18.84 -18.99 4.36
N GLU A 229 -17.52 -18.84 4.54
CA GLU A 229 -16.79 -19.34 5.70
C GLU A 229 -16.02 -18.22 6.41
N SER A 230 -15.86 -18.37 7.72
CA SER A 230 -15.09 -17.45 8.56
C SER A 230 -13.59 -17.71 8.42
N GLY A 231 -12.78 -16.65 8.40
CA GLY A 231 -11.32 -16.76 8.35
C GLY A 231 -10.70 -16.53 6.98
N THR A 232 -9.60 -17.22 6.72
CA THR A 232 -8.79 -17.12 5.49
C THR A 232 -7.95 -18.39 5.35
N ASP A 233 -7.39 -18.63 4.18
CA ASP A 233 -6.60 -19.83 3.91
C ASP A 233 -5.31 -19.87 4.75
N LEU A 234 -5.02 -21.05 5.31
CA LEU A 234 -3.77 -21.37 6.00
C LEU A 234 -3.14 -22.62 5.37
N PRO A 235 -2.50 -22.51 4.20
CA PRO A 235 -1.94 -23.66 3.48
C PRO A 235 -0.94 -24.48 4.32
N GLY A 236 -0.13 -23.83 5.17
CA GLY A 236 0.81 -24.53 6.05
C GLY A 236 0.15 -25.43 7.10
N ALA A 237 -1.15 -25.25 7.36
CA ALA A 237 -1.96 -26.07 8.25
C ALA A 237 -2.97 -26.96 7.50
N ASP A 238 -2.94 -26.98 6.15
CA ASP A 238 -3.91 -27.69 5.30
C ASP A 238 -5.37 -27.24 5.53
N ILE A 239 -5.56 -25.94 5.73
CA ILE A 239 -6.88 -25.31 5.91
C ILE A 239 -7.13 -24.38 4.73
N PHE A 240 -8.24 -24.63 4.03
CA PHE A 240 -8.73 -23.83 2.92
C PHE A 240 -10.21 -23.56 3.12
N VAL A 241 -10.63 -22.30 3.00
CA VAL A 241 -11.99 -21.83 3.32
C VAL A 241 -12.53 -20.94 2.20
N ASN A 242 -13.84 -21.02 1.96
CA ASN A 242 -14.51 -20.26 0.91
C ASN A 242 -14.81 -18.82 1.37
N THR A 243 -13.98 -17.88 0.92
CA THR A 243 -14.04 -16.47 1.31
C THR A 243 -14.19 -15.56 0.10
N VAL A 244 -14.72 -14.35 0.30
CA VAL A 244 -15.06 -13.43 -0.80
C VAL A 244 -13.84 -13.00 -1.61
N LEU A 245 -12.73 -12.71 -0.94
CA LEU A 245 -11.53 -12.17 -1.58
C LEU A 245 -10.41 -13.19 -1.73
N ASN A 246 -10.62 -14.45 -1.33
CA ASN A 246 -9.65 -15.53 -1.51
C ASN A 246 -8.26 -15.16 -0.96
N THR A 247 -8.21 -14.49 0.19
CA THR A 247 -6.94 -14.18 0.83
C THR A 247 -6.26 -15.45 1.31
N THR A 248 -4.93 -15.45 1.33
CA THR A 248 -4.15 -16.61 1.78
C THR A 248 -2.86 -16.20 2.46
N PHE A 249 -2.59 -16.82 3.61
CA PHE A 249 -1.25 -16.81 4.20
C PHE A 249 -0.27 -17.60 3.30
N TRP A 250 1.03 -17.56 3.61
CA TRP A 250 2.06 -18.20 2.74
C TRP A 250 2.12 -17.61 1.33
N SER A 251 1.66 -16.37 1.16
CA SER A 251 1.85 -15.63 -0.09
C SER A 251 3.35 -15.59 -0.44
N LEU A 252 3.69 -16.02 -1.65
CA LEU A 252 5.08 -16.17 -2.12
C LEU A 252 5.99 -17.04 -1.22
N GLY A 253 5.41 -17.94 -0.43
CA GLY A 253 6.13 -18.84 0.47
C GLY A 253 6.42 -18.26 1.86
N SER A 254 6.09 -16.99 2.13
CA SER A 254 6.30 -16.38 3.45
C SER A 254 5.12 -16.62 4.38
N GLU A 255 5.37 -17.30 5.50
CA GLU A 255 4.38 -17.79 6.47
C GLU A 255 3.37 -16.74 6.98
N ARG A 256 3.79 -15.47 7.07
CA ARG A 256 2.99 -14.36 7.60
C ARG A 256 2.53 -13.39 6.53
N TYR A 257 2.95 -13.60 5.29
CA TYR A 257 2.53 -12.77 4.18
C TYR A 257 1.14 -13.21 3.73
N LEU A 258 0.18 -12.29 3.88
CA LEU A 258 -1.25 -12.52 3.67
C LEU A 258 -1.72 -11.60 2.57
N MET A 259 -1.98 -12.13 1.37
CA MET A 259 -2.41 -11.34 0.22
C MET A 259 -3.55 -12.06 -0.50
N THR A 260 -4.12 -11.41 -1.51
CA THR A 260 -5.02 -12.02 -2.49
C THR A 260 -4.45 -11.86 -3.89
N GLU A 261 -4.68 -12.86 -4.75
CA GLU A 261 -4.45 -12.76 -6.20
C GLU A 261 -5.76 -12.48 -6.97
N ASP A 262 -6.91 -12.43 -6.29
CA ASP A 262 -8.23 -12.13 -6.87
C ASP A 262 -8.47 -10.61 -6.99
N ASN A 263 -7.61 -9.96 -7.77
CA ASN A 263 -7.71 -8.53 -8.04
C ASN A 263 -9.07 -8.16 -8.64
N LYS A 264 -9.65 -9.02 -9.48
CA LYS A 264 -10.93 -8.73 -10.13
C LYS A 264 -12.04 -8.55 -9.11
N THR A 265 -12.23 -9.51 -8.22
CA THR A 265 -13.29 -9.45 -7.19
C THR A 265 -13.03 -8.31 -6.21
N MET A 266 -11.77 -8.11 -5.79
CA MET A 266 -11.38 -6.98 -4.94
C MET A 266 -11.80 -5.64 -5.54
N ARG A 267 -11.49 -5.42 -6.83
CA ARG A 267 -11.80 -4.16 -7.52
C ARG A 267 -13.28 -4.01 -7.84
N ASP A 268 -14.01 -5.10 -8.06
CA ASP A 268 -15.47 -5.08 -8.23
C ASP A 268 -16.16 -4.61 -6.94
N LEU A 269 -15.68 -5.07 -5.78
CA LEU A 269 -16.17 -4.61 -4.47
C LEU A 269 -15.75 -3.17 -4.15
N ALA A 270 -14.51 -2.80 -4.44
CA ALA A 270 -14.05 -1.42 -4.22
C ALA A 270 -14.87 -0.41 -5.03
N ALA A 271 -15.36 -0.78 -6.22
CA ALA A 271 -16.15 0.09 -7.10
C ALA A 271 -17.52 0.53 -6.53
N PHE A 272 -17.97 -0.02 -5.40
CA PHE A 272 -19.20 0.42 -4.73
C PHE A 272 -19.10 1.83 -4.13
N VAL A 273 -17.88 2.34 -3.94
CA VAL A 273 -17.60 3.66 -3.37
C VAL A 273 -16.48 4.36 -4.15
N PRO A 274 -16.35 5.70 -4.05
CA PRO A 274 -15.12 6.38 -4.47
C PRO A 274 -13.95 5.89 -3.61
N TYR A 275 -12.78 5.66 -4.21
CA TYR A 275 -11.58 5.27 -3.48
C TYR A 275 -10.28 5.67 -4.19
N ASP A 276 -9.29 6.03 -3.38
CA ASP A 276 -7.88 6.23 -3.75
C ASP A 276 -6.98 5.10 -3.23
N ALA A 277 -7.37 4.47 -2.11
CA ALA A 277 -6.61 3.42 -1.43
C ALA A 277 -7.53 2.31 -0.91
N ILE A 278 -7.00 1.08 -0.88
CA ILE A 278 -7.74 -0.12 -0.47
C ILE A 278 -7.04 -0.80 0.72
N TYR A 279 -7.82 -1.06 1.76
CA TYR A 279 -7.54 -2.04 2.78
C TYR A 279 -8.43 -3.27 2.58
N ILE A 280 -7.90 -4.44 2.93
CA ILE A 280 -8.68 -5.67 3.14
C ILE A 280 -8.57 -6.02 4.63
N GLN A 281 -9.70 -5.95 5.33
CA GLN A 281 -9.81 -6.30 6.74
C GLN A 281 -10.11 -7.80 6.85
N VAL A 282 -9.14 -8.58 7.33
CA VAL A 282 -9.23 -10.05 7.37
C VAL A 282 -9.59 -10.53 8.78
N ASN A 283 -10.71 -11.23 8.91
CA ASN A 283 -11.20 -11.81 10.17
C ASN A 283 -10.31 -12.97 10.65
N HIS A 284 -9.23 -12.69 11.37
CA HIS A 284 -8.33 -13.76 11.79
C HIS A 284 -7.46 -13.37 13.01
N PRO A 285 -7.14 -14.31 13.93
CA PRO A 285 -6.31 -14.03 15.11
C PRO A 285 -4.81 -14.15 14.88
N ARG A 286 -4.39 -14.82 13.82
CA ARG A 286 -2.95 -14.97 13.49
C ARG A 286 -2.41 -13.66 12.93
N TYR A 287 -1.23 -13.24 13.39
CA TYR A 287 -0.50 -12.11 12.81
C TYR A 287 -0.16 -12.39 11.34
N GLY A 288 -0.64 -11.53 10.45
CA GLY A 288 -0.25 -11.51 9.04
C GLY A 288 -0.92 -10.36 8.29
N GLY A 289 -0.23 -9.87 7.27
CA GLY A 289 -0.64 -8.72 6.48
C GLY A 289 0.32 -8.52 5.32
N GLY A 290 0.15 -7.41 4.62
CA GLY A 290 1.00 -7.00 3.52
C GLY A 290 0.50 -5.73 2.87
N GLY A 291 1.37 -4.99 2.18
CA GLY A 291 1.00 -3.75 1.52
C GLY A 291 1.88 -3.46 0.32
N ILE A 292 1.24 -3.14 -0.82
CA ILE A 292 1.94 -2.84 -2.07
C ILE A 292 1.50 -1.45 -2.55
N TYR A 293 2.48 -0.60 -2.84
CA TYR A 293 2.26 0.81 -3.17
C TYR A 293 1.28 1.00 -4.33
N ASN A 294 0.21 1.77 -4.06
CA ASN A 294 -0.91 2.07 -4.97
C ASN A 294 -1.66 0.83 -5.51
N GLN A 295 -1.53 -0.34 -4.88
CA GLN A 295 -2.40 -1.50 -5.10
C GLN A 295 -3.42 -1.64 -3.97
N PHE A 296 -3.03 -2.29 -2.88
CA PHE A 296 -3.85 -2.51 -1.68
C PHE A 296 -2.96 -2.95 -0.52
N CYS A 297 -3.55 -3.04 0.67
CA CYS A 297 -2.96 -3.72 1.82
C CYS A 297 -3.96 -4.60 2.55
N THR A 298 -3.47 -5.56 3.32
CA THR A 298 -4.24 -6.47 4.15
C THR A 298 -3.76 -6.41 5.60
N TYR A 299 -4.63 -6.75 6.53
CA TYR A 299 -4.27 -6.93 7.94
C TYR A 299 -5.26 -7.86 8.62
N THR A 300 -4.78 -8.61 9.61
CA THR A 300 -5.66 -9.40 10.48
C THR A 300 -6.10 -8.64 11.72
N THR A 301 -7.33 -8.89 12.18
CA THR A 301 -8.01 -8.04 13.18
C THR A 301 -7.85 -8.46 14.63
N ASP A 302 -7.57 -9.75 14.91
CA ASP A 302 -7.67 -10.33 16.26
C ASP A 302 -6.31 -10.72 16.85
N ASN A 303 -5.25 -10.00 16.48
CA ASN A 303 -3.91 -10.22 16.99
C ASN A 303 -3.40 -9.03 17.83
N GLN A 304 -2.48 -9.29 18.76
CA GLN A 304 -1.98 -8.27 19.70
C GLN A 304 -1.26 -7.08 19.05
N PHE A 305 -0.81 -7.22 17.79
CA PHE A 305 -0.14 -6.17 17.03
C PHE A 305 -1.03 -5.62 15.89
N ALA A 306 -2.33 -5.89 15.89
CA ALA A 306 -3.21 -5.51 14.78
C ALA A 306 -3.22 -4.00 14.52
N LYS A 307 -3.17 -3.18 15.58
CA LYS A 307 -3.03 -1.71 15.45
C LYS A 307 -1.77 -1.32 14.69
N TYR A 308 -0.62 -1.88 15.09
CA TYR A 308 0.66 -1.65 14.41
C TYR A 308 0.57 -2.05 12.94
N LEU A 309 0.05 -3.26 12.68
CA LEU A 309 0.00 -3.84 11.35
C LEU A 309 -0.86 -2.97 10.42
N PHE A 310 -2.07 -2.61 10.86
CA PHE A 310 -2.97 -1.74 10.11
C PHE A 310 -2.28 -0.45 9.63
N ILE A 311 -1.55 0.23 10.51
CA ILE A 311 -0.85 1.48 10.16
C ILE A 311 0.40 1.23 9.29
N HIS A 312 1.17 0.18 9.60
CA HIS A 312 2.39 -0.19 8.89
C HIS A 312 2.11 -0.50 7.41
N GLU A 313 1.12 -1.36 7.14
CA GLU A 313 0.82 -1.80 5.78
C GLU A 313 0.28 -0.67 4.89
N PHE A 314 -0.34 0.35 5.49
CA PHE A 314 -0.75 1.57 4.78
C PHE A 314 0.41 2.52 4.51
N GLY A 315 1.45 2.49 5.34
CA GLY A 315 2.73 3.12 5.03
C GLY A 315 3.26 2.65 3.67
N HIS A 316 3.18 1.34 3.40
CA HIS A 316 3.51 0.77 2.10
C HIS A 316 2.47 1.13 1.03
N SER A 317 1.22 0.71 1.21
CA SER A 317 0.22 0.75 0.14
C SER A 317 -0.21 2.15 -0.27
N PHE A 318 -0.24 3.11 0.65
CA PHE A 318 -0.65 4.48 0.36
C PHE A 318 0.53 5.41 0.10
N THR A 319 1.61 5.30 0.89
CA THR A 319 2.73 6.26 0.83
C THR A 319 3.92 5.74 0.01
N GLY A 320 4.05 4.41 -0.13
CA GLY A 320 5.20 3.78 -0.76
C GLY A 320 6.46 3.92 0.09
N LEU A 321 6.32 3.78 1.40
CA LEU A 321 7.44 3.66 2.31
C LEU A 321 8.05 2.25 2.15
N ALA A 322 9.36 2.14 2.24
CA ALA A 322 10.04 0.86 2.36
C ALA A 322 9.97 0.35 3.80
N ASP A 323 10.17 -0.94 3.97
CA ASP A 323 10.54 -1.49 5.27
C ASP A 323 11.92 -0.98 5.70
N GLU A 324 11.99 -0.53 6.95
CA GLU A 324 13.23 -0.12 7.56
C GLU A 324 13.90 -1.31 8.28
N TYR A 325 13.21 -2.43 8.49
CA TYR A 325 13.79 -3.62 9.12
C TYR A 325 14.64 -4.46 8.17
N TYR A 326 15.54 -5.26 8.75
CA TYR A 326 16.46 -6.12 7.99
C TYR A 326 16.72 -7.50 8.61
N THR A 327 16.06 -7.82 9.72
CA THR A 327 16.30 -9.05 10.50
C THR A 327 15.12 -10.02 10.48
N SER A 328 14.21 -9.88 9.52
CA SER A 328 13.03 -10.74 9.36
C SER A 328 13.19 -11.71 8.20
N ASP A 329 12.45 -12.81 8.25
CA ASP A 329 12.23 -13.67 7.08
C ASP A 329 11.33 -12.92 6.09
N VAL A 330 11.72 -12.92 4.81
CA VAL A 330 11.02 -12.27 3.68
C VAL A 330 10.87 -13.25 2.52
N ALA A 331 9.92 -12.99 1.62
CA ALA A 331 9.68 -13.81 0.43
C ALA A 331 10.64 -13.50 -0.75
N TYR A 332 11.53 -12.52 -0.59
CA TYR A 332 12.34 -11.94 -1.67
C TYR A 332 13.82 -12.23 -1.49
N THR A 333 14.54 -12.27 -2.60
CA THR A 333 16.00 -12.30 -2.63
C THR A 333 16.52 -11.03 -3.30
N ASP A 334 17.43 -10.33 -2.62
CA ASP A 334 18.10 -9.12 -3.15
C ASP A 334 17.15 -8.03 -3.69
N PHE A 335 15.99 -7.85 -3.02
CA PHE A 335 14.95 -6.90 -3.43
C PHE A 335 15.51 -5.48 -3.60
N TYR A 336 16.31 -5.03 -2.62
CA TYR A 336 17.12 -3.83 -2.72
C TYR A 336 18.60 -4.20 -2.90
N LYS A 337 19.23 -3.56 -3.89
CA LYS A 337 20.67 -3.66 -4.13
C LYS A 337 21.37 -2.46 -3.48
N PRO A 338 22.33 -2.64 -2.56
CA PRO A 338 23.06 -1.52 -1.96
C PRO A 338 23.87 -0.65 -2.95
N THR A 339 23.96 -1.06 -4.21
CA THR A 339 24.61 -0.30 -5.28
C THR A 339 23.66 0.60 -6.07
N VAL A 340 22.35 0.53 -5.80
CA VAL A 340 21.31 1.33 -6.45
C VAL A 340 20.60 2.13 -5.38
N GLU A 341 20.43 3.43 -5.61
CA GLU A 341 19.67 4.27 -4.68
C GLU A 341 18.20 3.84 -4.72
N PRO A 342 17.58 3.41 -3.59
CA PRO A 342 16.15 3.09 -3.57
C PRO A 342 15.32 4.31 -3.97
N ILE A 343 14.07 4.14 -4.33
CA ILE A 343 13.19 5.28 -4.68
C ILE A 343 12.39 5.74 -3.47
N GLU A 344 12.08 4.81 -2.58
CA GLU A 344 11.30 4.99 -1.37
C GLU A 344 11.96 6.05 -0.48
N PRO A 345 11.18 6.95 0.11
CA PRO A 345 11.75 8.16 0.73
C PRO A 345 12.49 7.87 2.04
N ASN A 346 12.22 6.74 2.70
CA ASN A 346 12.67 6.43 4.07
C ASN A 346 13.84 5.44 4.14
N ILE A 347 14.45 5.06 3.01
CA ILE A 347 15.70 4.30 3.00
C ILE A 347 16.67 4.87 1.95
N THR A 348 17.97 4.65 2.14
CA THR A 348 19.00 5.12 1.19
C THR A 348 20.14 4.11 1.09
N ALA A 349 20.73 4.00 -0.10
CA ALA A 349 22.00 3.29 -0.28
C ALA A 349 23.21 4.17 0.07
N LEU A 350 22.95 5.45 0.39
CA LEU A 350 23.94 6.44 0.82
C LEU A 350 25.08 6.61 -0.20
N LEU A 351 24.76 6.49 -1.50
CA LEU A 351 25.74 6.61 -2.60
C LEU A 351 26.37 8.02 -2.66
N ASP A 352 25.65 9.05 -2.20
CA ASP A 352 26.17 10.40 -1.97
C ASP A 352 25.84 10.91 -0.56
N LYS A 353 26.80 10.73 0.36
CA LYS A 353 26.70 11.20 1.76
C LYS A 353 26.40 12.70 1.90
N ARG A 354 26.78 13.52 0.92
CA ARG A 354 26.57 14.98 0.98
C ARG A 354 25.14 15.37 0.63
N ASN A 355 24.42 14.49 -0.06
CA ASN A 355 23.08 14.72 -0.60
C ASN A 355 22.14 13.56 -0.26
N ILE A 356 22.17 13.10 0.98
CA ILE A 356 21.19 12.14 1.51
C ILE A 356 19.77 12.67 1.35
N LYS A 357 18.80 11.78 1.07
CA LYS A 357 17.41 12.11 0.75
C LYS A 357 16.74 13.08 1.72
N TRP A 358 16.97 12.92 3.02
CA TRP A 358 16.37 13.73 4.09
C TRP A 358 17.37 14.70 4.72
N LYS A 359 18.31 15.23 3.93
CA LYS A 359 19.36 16.16 4.39
C LYS A 359 18.82 17.32 5.22
N HIS A 360 17.66 17.89 4.85
CA HIS A 360 17.03 19.01 5.54
C HIS A 360 16.42 18.67 6.89
N LEU A 361 16.27 17.37 7.21
CA LEU A 361 15.75 16.88 8.48
C LEU A 361 16.86 16.38 9.42
N LEU A 362 18.11 16.30 8.97
CA LEU A 362 19.22 15.81 9.78
C LEU A 362 19.35 16.58 11.10
N SER A 363 19.59 15.84 12.17
CA SER A 363 19.89 16.45 13.46
C SER A 363 21.21 17.22 13.42
N GLU A 364 21.26 18.37 14.07
CA GLU A 364 22.48 19.19 14.12
C GLU A 364 23.67 18.36 14.65
N GLY A 365 24.79 18.41 13.92
CA GLY A 365 26.03 17.72 14.30
C GLY A 365 26.02 16.20 14.14
N ILE A 366 24.99 15.60 13.54
CA ILE A 366 24.92 14.14 13.38
C ILE A 366 25.96 13.63 12.36
N GLU A 367 26.63 12.54 12.70
CA GLU A 367 27.57 11.84 11.82
C GLU A 367 26.82 11.04 10.74
N ILE A 368 27.39 10.94 9.53
CA ILE A 368 26.82 10.20 8.39
C ILE A 368 27.89 9.26 7.78
N PRO A 369 27.72 7.92 7.87
CA PRO A 369 26.62 7.22 8.54
C PRO A 369 26.63 7.43 10.06
N THR A 370 25.46 7.33 10.68
CA THR A 370 25.29 7.53 12.13
C THR A 370 25.60 6.23 12.87
N PRO A 371 26.58 6.22 13.79
CA PRO A 371 26.84 5.06 14.62
C PRO A 371 25.61 4.67 15.44
N TRP A 372 25.40 3.38 15.67
CA TRP A 372 24.41 2.89 16.63
C TRP A 372 24.80 1.52 17.14
N GLU A 373 24.09 1.06 18.17
CA GLU A 373 24.37 -0.18 18.88
C GLU A 373 23.91 -1.43 18.09
N LYS A 374 24.29 -1.51 16.81
CA LYS A 374 23.85 -2.50 15.83
C LYS A 374 24.24 -3.93 16.18
N THR A 375 25.50 -4.15 16.60
CA THR A 375 26.02 -5.51 16.86
C THR A 375 25.18 -6.28 17.87
N GLU A 376 24.77 -5.61 18.94
CA GLU A 376 23.97 -6.22 19.99
C GLU A 376 22.48 -6.33 19.58
N PHE A 377 21.97 -5.37 18.80
CA PHE A 377 20.64 -5.48 18.18
C PHE A 377 20.56 -6.71 17.25
N ASP A 378 21.55 -6.89 16.38
CA ASP A 378 21.63 -8.02 15.45
C ASP A 378 21.62 -9.34 16.21
N ARG A 379 22.44 -9.46 17.26
CA ARG A 379 22.48 -10.65 18.12
C ARG A 379 21.10 -10.97 18.69
N MET A 380 20.46 -10.00 19.33
CA MET A 380 19.14 -10.18 19.93
C MET A 380 18.06 -10.56 18.89
N SER A 381 18.09 -9.92 17.72
CA SER A 381 17.10 -10.13 16.66
C SER A 381 17.23 -11.50 16.02
N TYR A 382 18.46 -11.97 15.73
CA TYR A 382 18.68 -13.29 15.13
C TYR A 382 18.46 -14.43 16.13
N GLU A 383 18.72 -14.23 17.42
CA GLU A 383 18.35 -15.20 18.46
C GLU A 383 16.82 -15.36 18.54
N TRP A 384 16.09 -14.24 18.52
CA TRP A 384 14.63 -14.27 18.49
C TRP A 384 14.08 -14.92 17.23
N LEU A 385 14.64 -14.62 16.06
CA LEU A 385 14.21 -15.20 14.79
C LEU A 385 14.21 -16.73 14.83
N LYS A 386 15.25 -17.33 15.39
CA LYS A 386 15.36 -18.79 15.56
C LYS A 386 14.28 -19.34 16.49
N GLU A 387 14.05 -18.70 17.63
CA GLU A 387 13.03 -19.12 18.59
C GLU A 387 11.62 -18.97 18.02
N ARG A 388 11.35 -17.85 17.34
CA ARG A 388 10.08 -17.59 16.65
C ARG A 388 9.78 -18.69 15.64
N ASN A 389 10.74 -19.04 14.79
CA ASN A 389 10.56 -20.07 13.77
C ASN A 389 10.34 -21.45 14.39
N ARG A 390 10.99 -21.77 15.52
CA ARG A 390 10.73 -22.98 16.30
C ARG A 390 9.29 -23.04 16.80
N LEU A 391 8.80 -21.97 17.41
CA LEU A 391 7.44 -21.90 17.98
C LEU A 391 6.37 -21.98 16.89
N ASN A 392 6.55 -21.26 15.78
CA ASN A 392 5.63 -21.30 14.65
C ASN A 392 5.52 -22.68 14.02
N ASN A 393 6.66 -23.35 13.78
CA ASN A 393 6.67 -24.71 13.25
C ASN A 393 5.95 -25.69 14.18
N PHE A 394 6.14 -25.55 15.49
CA PHE A 394 5.43 -26.37 16.48
C PHE A 394 3.92 -26.14 16.44
N ILE A 395 3.46 -24.89 16.38
CA ILE A 395 2.03 -24.56 16.25
C ILE A 395 1.46 -25.14 14.95
N ALA A 396 2.18 -25.00 13.83
CA ALA A 396 1.75 -25.54 12.55
C ALA A 396 1.62 -27.08 12.58
N GLU A 397 2.56 -27.78 13.21
CA GLU A 397 2.52 -29.22 13.39
C GLU A 397 1.34 -29.67 14.26
N LEU A 398 1.05 -28.96 15.37
CA LEU A 398 -0.11 -29.23 16.20
C LEU A 398 -1.42 -29.10 15.41
N LYS A 399 -1.57 -28.02 14.63
CA LYS A 399 -2.75 -27.79 13.78
C LYS A 399 -2.90 -28.87 12.71
N LYS A 400 -1.83 -29.19 11.99
CA LYS A 400 -1.81 -30.22 10.95
C LYS A 400 -2.19 -31.60 11.49
N ASN A 401 -1.73 -31.94 12.69
CA ASN A 401 -2.02 -33.21 13.35
C ASN A 401 -3.37 -33.21 14.09
N ARG A 402 -4.15 -32.12 14.01
CA ARG A 402 -5.44 -31.96 14.71
C ARG A 402 -5.32 -32.25 16.21
N ALA A 403 -4.25 -31.73 16.82
CA ALA A 403 -4.06 -31.83 18.26
C ALA A 403 -5.25 -31.20 19.02
N PRO A 404 -5.46 -31.56 20.30
CA PRO A 404 -6.50 -30.95 21.12
C PRO A 404 -6.43 -29.41 21.11
N GLU A 405 -7.59 -28.77 21.03
CA GLU A 405 -7.71 -27.31 20.84
C GLU A 405 -7.03 -26.52 21.97
N ASP A 406 -7.09 -27.02 23.20
CA ASP A 406 -6.42 -26.46 24.37
C ASP A 406 -4.89 -26.46 24.23
N GLN A 407 -4.31 -27.48 23.59
CA GLN A 407 -2.87 -27.55 23.34
C GLN A 407 -2.43 -26.55 22.27
N ILE A 408 -3.22 -26.41 21.20
CA ILE A 408 -2.96 -25.42 20.14
C ILE A 408 -3.02 -24.02 20.73
N LYS A 409 -4.09 -23.71 21.48
CA LYS A 409 -4.26 -22.42 22.15
C LYS A 409 -3.12 -22.11 23.12
N ALA A 410 -2.72 -23.07 23.95
CA ALA A 410 -1.60 -22.87 24.87
C ALA A 410 -0.28 -22.56 24.14
N ALA A 411 0.00 -23.21 23.00
CA ALA A 411 1.18 -22.93 22.19
C ALA A 411 1.13 -21.54 21.54
N GLU A 412 -0.04 -21.14 21.03
CA GLU A 412 -0.27 -19.81 20.46
C GLU A 412 -0.16 -18.70 21.51
N GLU A 413 -0.68 -18.93 22.72
CA GLU A 413 -0.55 -18.01 23.85
C GLU A 413 0.92 -17.88 24.31
N GLU A 414 1.66 -18.98 24.40
CA GLU A 414 3.10 -18.94 24.72
C GLU A 414 3.87 -18.11 23.67
N TYR A 415 3.60 -18.34 22.39
CA TYR A 415 4.18 -17.57 21.30
C TYR A 415 3.84 -16.08 21.44
N ALA A 416 2.57 -15.74 21.66
CA ALA A 416 2.12 -14.36 21.77
C ALA A 416 2.80 -13.64 22.93
N ILE A 417 2.90 -14.27 24.11
CA ILE A 417 3.59 -13.71 25.28
C ILE A 417 5.06 -13.45 24.95
N LYS A 418 5.76 -14.41 24.35
CA LYS A 418 7.18 -14.26 24.01
C LYS A 418 7.42 -13.18 22.95
N ASP A 419 6.59 -13.10 21.90
CA ASP A 419 6.71 -12.08 20.84
C ASP A 419 6.47 -10.66 21.40
N LYS A 420 5.55 -10.52 22.36
CA LYS A 420 5.32 -9.25 23.07
C LYS A 420 6.52 -8.85 23.92
N LEU A 421 7.02 -9.76 24.76
CA LEU A 421 8.18 -9.49 25.61
C LEU A 421 9.42 -9.15 24.78
N GLN A 422 9.61 -9.80 23.63
CA GLN A 422 10.67 -9.44 22.72
C GLN A 422 10.47 -8.03 22.13
N SER A 423 9.27 -7.68 21.71
CA SER A 423 8.96 -6.34 21.19
C SER A 423 9.30 -5.26 22.24
N GLU A 424 8.89 -5.46 23.49
CA GLU A 424 9.21 -4.55 24.61
C GLU A 424 10.72 -4.48 24.90
N LYS A 425 11.43 -5.61 24.80
CA LYS A 425 12.88 -5.65 24.94
C LYS A 425 13.58 -4.83 23.85
N VAL A 426 13.14 -4.95 22.60
CA VAL A 426 13.65 -4.16 21.46
C VAL A 426 13.39 -2.68 21.67
N ASP A 427 12.17 -2.30 22.07
CA ASP A 427 11.81 -0.90 22.35
C ASP A 427 12.72 -0.27 23.41
N ASN A 428 12.90 -0.94 24.55
CA ASN A 428 13.73 -0.46 25.63
C ASN A 428 15.20 -0.34 25.21
N TYR A 429 15.68 -1.30 24.42
CA TYR A 429 17.02 -1.28 23.88
C TYR A 429 17.26 -0.07 22.97
N LEU A 430 16.39 0.16 21.97
CA LEU A 430 16.52 1.29 21.05
C LEU A 430 16.39 2.64 21.78
N LYS A 431 15.46 2.75 22.75
CA LYS A 431 15.27 3.95 23.59
C LYS A 431 16.49 4.31 24.44
N SER A 432 17.33 3.33 24.78
CA SER A 432 18.53 3.55 25.58
C SER A 432 19.70 4.18 24.79
N SER A 433 19.62 4.19 23.46
CA SER A 433 20.66 4.75 22.61
C SER A 433 20.77 6.26 22.77
N LYS A 434 22.00 6.79 22.74
CA LYS A 434 22.25 8.24 22.74
C LYS A 434 21.71 8.95 21.49
N TYR A 435 21.42 8.21 20.42
CA TYR A 435 20.84 8.74 19.18
C TYR A 435 19.31 8.59 19.13
N TRP A 436 18.66 8.18 20.23
CA TRP A 436 17.21 8.10 20.30
C TRP A 436 16.54 9.44 19.92
N GLY A 437 15.55 9.37 19.04
CA GLY A 437 14.83 10.55 18.54
C GLY A 437 15.63 11.46 17.60
N LYS A 438 16.86 11.09 17.20
CA LYS A 438 17.66 11.83 16.23
C LYS A 438 17.42 11.32 14.81
N VAL A 439 17.38 12.25 13.86
CA VAL A 439 17.35 11.98 12.42
C VAL A 439 18.79 11.94 11.90
N GLY A 440 19.21 10.78 11.40
CA GLY A 440 20.56 10.48 10.91
C GLY A 440 20.53 9.50 9.74
N ALA A 441 21.53 8.64 9.61
CA ALA A 441 21.57 7.55 8.65
C ALA A 441 22.06 6.27 9.34
N PHE A 442 21.14 5.46 9.84
CA PHE A 442 21.41 4.26 10.65
C PHE A 442 21.49 3.04 9.75
N GLU A 443 22.63 2.35 9.73
CA GLU A 443 22.83 1.19 8.85
C GLU A 443 21.90 0.03 9.22
N GLY A 444 21.39 -0.66 8.20
CA GLY A 444 20.40 -1.72 8.31
C GLY A 444 19.02 -1.20 7.94
N ALA A 445 18.56 -1.54 6.74
CA ALA A 445 17.26 -1.16 6.19
C ALA A 445 16.89 -2.00 4.96
N GLY A 446 15.62 -2.02 4.56
CA GLY A 446 15.18 -2.66 3.31
C GLY A 446 15.66 -4.10 3.18
N TYR A 447 15.53 -4.90 4.24
CA TYR A 447 15.95 -6.31 4.27
C TYR A 447 17.48 -6.53 4.17
N GLN A 448 18.27 -5.47 4.07
CA GLN A 448 19.73 -5.52 3.98
C GLN A 448 20.37 -5.07 5.30
N ALA A 449 21.17 -5.95 5.90
CA ALA A 449 21.85 -5.66 7.17
C ALA A 449 22.99 -4.66 7.02
N THR A 450 23.52 -4.45 5.81
CA THR A 450 24.64 -3.55 5.51
C THR A 450 24.42 -2.83 4.20
N GLY A 451 24.98 -1.62 4.07
CA GLY A 451 24.93 -0.84 2.82
C GLY A 451 23.63 -0.10 2.53
N LEU A 452 22.54 -0.39 3.25
CA LEU A 452 21.33 0.43 3.27
C LEU A 452 21.14 1.09 4.64
N TYR A 453 20.51 2.26 4.65
CA TYR A 453 20.36 3.09 5.84
C TYR A 453 18.94 3.62 5.98
N ARG A 454 18.46 3.71 7.22
CA ARG A 454 17.18 4.30 7.62
C ARG A 454 17.37 5.63 8.38
N PRO A 455 16.37 6.51 8.42
CA PRO A 455 16.51 7.87 8.94
C PRO A 455 16.53 7.98 10.46
N MET A 456 15.93 7.05 11.20
CA MET A 456 15.85 7.06 12.66
C MET A 456 16.07 5.66 13.22
N LEU A 457 16.47 5.56 14.48
CA LEU A 457 16.71 4.25 15.13
C LEU A 457 15.47 3.37 15.16
N ASP A 458 14.30 3.98 15.30
CA ASP A 458 13.02 3.30 15.36
C ASP A 458 11.95 4.09 14.61
N CYS A 459 10.98 3.34 14.09
CA CYS A 459 9.90 3.77 13.22
C CYS A 459 8.86 2.65 13.22
N ILE A 460 7.60 2.97 12.93
CA ILE A 460 6.62 1.92 12.65
C ILE A 460 7.00 1.07 11.42
N MET A 461 7.84 1.58 10.51
CA MET A 461 8.39 0.81 9.39
C MET A 461 9.59 -0.07 9.81
N PHE A 462 10.07 0.03 11.05
CA PHE A 462 11.25 -0.69 11.56
C PHE A 462 10.90 -1.80 12.54
N SER A 463 10.04 -1.56 13.52
CA SER A 463 9.80 -2.58 14.54
C SER A 463 8.37 -2.53 15.08
N LYS A 464 7.89 -3.70 15.51
CA LYS A 464 6.52 -3.88 16.03
C LYS A 464 6.27 -3.02 17.26
N GLY A 465 4.99 -2.70 17.50
CA GLY A 465 4.52 -2.03 18.71
C GLY A 465 3.91 -0.66 18.45
N ASP A 466 3.42 -0.02 19.52
CA ASP A 466 2.80 1.31 19.46
C ASP A 466 3.90 2.40 19.47
N LYS A 467 4.18 2.97 18.29
CA LYS A 467 5.24 3.94 18.09
C LYS A 467 4.97 4.82 16.87
N PRO A 468 5.55 6.04 16.81
CA PRO A 468 5.31 6.93 15.69
C PRO A 468 6.05 6.49 14.42
N PHE A 469 5.58 6.97 13.27
CA PHE A 469 6.43 7.10 12.09
C PHE A 469 7.66 7.96 12.41
N CYS A 470 8.81 7.63 11.80
CA CYS A 470 9.96 8.51 11.85
C CYS A 470 9.66 9.83 11.12
N LYS A 471 10.47 10.88 11.35
CA LYS A 471 10.22 12.22 10.79
C LYS A 471 10.24 12.28 9.26
N VAL A 472 11.00 11.39 8.62
CA VAL A 472 11.03 11.28 7.17
C VAL A 472 9.75 10.63 6.63
N CYS A 473 9.28 9.56 7.28
CA CYS A 473 7.99 8.94 6.96
C CYS A 473 6.83 9.93 7.19
N GLU A 474 6.81 10.65 8.31
CA GLU A 474 5.79 11.69 8.57
C GLU A 474 5.76 12.76 7.45
N GLU A 475 6.92 13.20 6.96
CA GLU A 475 6.99 14.16 5.85
C GLU A 475 6.49 13.55 4.54
N ALA A 476 6.90 12.32 4.22
CA ALA A 476 6.45 11.62 3.02
C ALA A 476 4.93 11.43 3.01
N ILE A 477 4.34 10.96 4.11
CA ILE A 477 2.89 10.79 4.26
C ILE A 477 2.17 12.12 4.03
N LYS A 478 2.65 13.23 4.62
CA LYS A 478 2.05 14.56 4.41
C LYS A 478 2.09 14.99 2.95
N LYS A 479 3.20 14.73 2.24
CA LYS A 479 3.34 15.02 0.80
C LYS A 479 2.32 14.22 -0.02
N VAL A 480 2.11 12.94 0.30
CA VAL A 480 1.11 12.12 -0.39
C VAL A 480 -0.32 12.62 -0.10
N ILE A 481 -0.69 12.89 1.15
CA ILE A 481 -2.01 13.46 1.50
C ILE A 481 -2.27 14.76 0.74
N ALA A 482 -1.26 15.63 0.65
CA ALA A 482 -1.35 16.90 -0.08
C ALA A 482 -1.60 16.71 -1.59
N ASN A 483 -1.16 15.59 -2.18
CA ASN A 483 -1.40 15.28 -3.60
C ASN A 483 -2.89 15.03 -3.91
N TYR A 484 -3.66 14.55 -2.93
CA TYR A 484 -5.10 14.28 -3.09
C TYR A 484 -5.99 15.46 -2.64
N THR A 485 -5.52 16.29 -1.70
CA THR A 485 -6.39 17.23 -0.97
C THR A 485 -6.23 18.71 -1.32
N ASN A 486 -5.23 19.07 -2.14
CA ASN A 486 -4.94 20.44 -2.53
C ASN A 486 -5.60 20.89 -3.84
#